data_AF-A0A3Q8DB21-F1
#
_entry.id   AF-A0A3Q8DB21-F1
#
_cell.length_a   1.000
_cell.length_b   1.000
_cell.length_c   1.000
_cell.angle_alpha   90.00
_cell.angle_beta   90.00
_cell.angle_gamma   90.00
#
_symmetry.space_group_name_H-M   'P 1'
#
loop_
_entity.id
_entity.type
_entity.pdbx_description
1 polymer ?
#
loop_
_entity_poly.entity_id
_entity_poly.type
_entity_poly.pdbx_seq_one_letter_code
_entity_poly.pdbx_strand_id
1 'polypeptide(L)' 'MLKSTLIAKCLTRCGMLPDIATGEAAVRDIFEEYFPRHSFEKWNTHLDDDVIQHYLEASRGAGTIKVNFFIEDLWDY' A
#
# COMPACT_ATOMS: atom_id res chain seq x y z
N MET A 1 2.86 -11.33 -0.52
CA MET A 1 3.26 -10.19 0.37
C MET A 1 1.98 -9.52 0.89
N LEU A 2 1.97 -8.89 2.07
CA LEU A 2 0.78 -8.15 2.51
C LEU A 2 0.54 -6.90 1.66
N LYS A 3 -0.73 -6.49 1.52
CA LYS A 3 -1.11 -5.25 0.80
C LYS A 3 -0.42 -4.02 1.36
N SER A 4 -0.39 -3.86 2.68
CA SER A 4 0.29 -2.75 3.34
C SER A 4 1.79 -2.71 3.02
N THR A 5 2.44 -3.87 3.00
CA THR A 5 3.86 -3.99 2.67
C THR A 5 4.14 -3.62 1.22
N LEU A 6 3.23 -3.94 0.28
CA LEU A 6 3.35 -3.54 -1.12
C LEU A 6 3.32 -2.01 -1.24
N ILE A 7 2.30 -1.36 -0.66
CA ILE A 7 2.19 0.10 -0.70
C ILE A 7 3.40 0.75 -0.04
N ALA A 8 3.82 0.27 1.13
CA ALA A 8 5.00 0.74 1.83
C ALA A 8 6.26 0.63 0.96
N LYS A 9 6.48 -0.50 0.29
CA LYS A 9 7.60 -0.68 -0.65
C LYS A 9 7.56 0.31 -1.81
N CYS A 10 6.38 0.57 -2.38
CA CYS A 10 6.23 1.57 -3.45
C CYS A 10 6.61 2.96 -2.94
N LEU A 11 6.14 3.35 -1.75
CA LEU A 11 6.46 4.64 -1.12
C LEU A 11 7.97 4.78 -0.84
N THR A 12 8.60 3.77 -0.26
CA THR A 12 10.05 3.77 0.02
C THR A 12 10.85 3.82 -1.27
N ARG A 13 10.47 3.06 -2.31
CA ARG A 13 11.15 3.09 -3.63
C ARG A 13 11.06 4.45 -4.31
N CYS A 14 9.97 5.17 -4.09
CA CYS A 14 9.81 6.53 -4.61
C CYS A 14 10.49 7.61 -3.72
N GLY A 15 11.17 7.21 -2.64
CA GLY A 15 11.82 8.15 -1.72
C GLY A 15 10.85 8.97 -0.87
N MET A 16 9.57 8.55 -0.78
CA MET A 16 8.55 9.27 0.00
C MET A 16 8.63 8.96 1.48
N LEU A 17 9.12 7.77 1.83
CA LEU A 17 9.27 7.31 3.21
C LEU A 17 10.64 6.65 3.42
N PRO A 18 11.21 6.77 4.63
CA PRO A 18 12.58 6.32 4.91
C PRO A 18 12.72 4.79 4.91
N ASP A 19 11.68 4.07 5.30
CA ASP A 19 11.70 2.61 5.44
C ASP A 19 10.29 2.01 5.32
N ILE A 20 10.24 0.69 5.22
CA ILE A 20 9.00 -0.07 5.00
C ILE A 20 8.11 -0.07 6.24
N ALA A 21 8.68 -0.13 7.46
CA ALA A 21 7.89 -0.20 8.69
C ALA A 21 7.14 1.12 8.92
N THR A 22 7.81 2.25 8.68
CA THR A 22 7.17 3.58 8.66
C THR A 22 6.08 3.64 7.59
N GLY A 23 6.31 3.04 6.42
CA GLY A 23 5.30 2.92 5.36
C GLY A 23 4.08 2.12 5.77
N GLU A 24 4.25 0.97 6.40
CA GLU A 24 3.14 0.12 6.83
C GLU A 24 2.29 0.80 7.91
N ALA A 25 2.94 1.49 8.86
CA ALA A 25 2.24 2.30 9.86
C ALA A 25 1.42 3.42 9.21
N ALA A 26 2.03 4.18 8.28
CA ALA A 26 1.33 5.25 7.57
C ALA A 26 0.14 4.73 6.74
N VAL A 27 0.28 3.56 6.09
CA VAL A 27 -0.83 2.93 5.35
C VAL A 27 -1.96 2.55 6.30
N ARG A 28 -1.63 2.02 7.48
CA ARG A 28 -2.63 1.69 8.50
C ARG A 28 -3.36 2.94 9.01
N ASP A 29 -2.63 4.00 9.34
CA ASP A 29 -3.23 5.25 9.82
C ASP A 29 -4.19 5.84 8.77
N ILE A 30 -3.77 5.88 7.50
CA ILE A 30 -4.60 6.33 6.38
C ILE A 30 -5.80 5.38 6.18
N PHE A 31 -5.61 4.07 6.33
CA PHE A 31 -6.71 3.13 6.24
C PHE A 31 -7.78 3.41 7.31
N GLU A 32 -7.37 3.56 8.57
CA GLU A 32 -8.27 3.80 9.69
C GLU A 32 -8.97 5.17 9.57
N GLU A 33 -8.31 6.19 9.01
CA GLU A 33 -8.88 7.51 8.75
C GLU A 33 -9.92 7.48 7.61
N TYR A 34 -9.61 6.87 6.47
CA TYR A 34 -10.46 6.92 5.27
C TYR A 34 -11.51 5.80 5.21
N PHE A 35 -11.24 4.65 5.86
CA PHE A 35 -12.11 3.47 5.85
C PHE A 35 -12.49 3.01 7.28
N PRO A 36 -13.03 3.91 8.15
CA PRO A 36 -13.24 3.61 9.57
C PRO A 36 -14.28 2.51 9.84
N ARG A 37 -15.06 2.12 8.82
CA ARG A 37 -16.06 1.04 8.90
C ARG A 37 -15.51 -0.32 8.48
N HIS A 38 -14.27 -0.37 8.03
CA HIS A 38 -13.62 -1.60 7.58
C HIS A 38 -12.51 -2.00 8.55
N SER A 39 -12.17 -3.29 8.55
CA SER A 39 -11.08 -3.82 9.38
C SER A 39 -9.81 -3.89 8.56
N PHE A 40 -8.78 -3.16 9.01
CA PHE A 40 -7.45 -3.20 8.39
C PHE A 40 -6.91 -4.63 8.34
N GLU A 41 -7.05 -5.40 9.43
CA GLU A 41 -6.58 -6.79 9.50
C GLU A 41 -7.26 -7.70 8.48
N LYS A 42 -8.55 -7.46 8.20
CA LYS A 42 -9.28 -8.22 7.16
C LYS A 42 -8.92 -7.79 5.75
N TRP A 43 -8.63 -6.51 5.55
CA TRP A 43 -8.23 -5.99 4.25
C TRP A 43 -6.79 -6.39 3.90
N ASN A 44 -5.88 -6.33 4.88
CA ASN A 44 -4.45 -6.53 4.72
C ASN A 44 -4.07 -8.01 4.54
N THR A 45 -4.51 -8.60 3.44
CA THR A 45 -4.27 -9.99 3.06
C THR A 45 -3.00 -10.12 2.22
N HIS A 46 -2.60 -11.37 1.97
CA HIS A 46 -1.53 -11.68 1.04
C HIS A 46 -1.98 -11.48 -0.41
N LEU A 47 -1.17 -10.77 -1.17
CA LEU A 47 -1.29 -10.63 -2.62
C LEU A 47 -0.45 -11.69 -3.34
N ASP A 48 -0.93 -12.05 -4.53
CA ASP A 48 -0.21 -12.85 -5.52
C ASP A 48 0.98 -12.11 -6.11
N ASP A 49 2.00 -12.87 -6.52
CA ASP A 49 3.26 -12.32 -7.01
C ASP A 49 3.09 -11.49 -8.30
N ASP A 50 2.16 -11.85 -9.18
CA ASP A 50 1.87 -11.11 -10.40
C ASP A 50 1.32 -9.71 -10.10
N VAL A 51 0.41 -9.61 -9.12
CA VAL A 51 -0.15 -8.33 -8.66
C VAL A 51 0.94 -7.47 -8.03
N ILE A 52 1.78 -8.08 -7.19
CA ILE A 52 2.91 -7.39 -6.55
C ILE A 52 3.86 -6.80 -7.59
N GLN A 53 4.26 -7.58 -8.61
CA GLN A 53 5.16 -7.09 -9.65
C GLN A 53 4.52 -5.96 -10.46
N HIS A 54 3.26 -6.11 -10.85
CA HIS A 54 2.52 -5.08 -11.59
C HIS A 54 2.58 -3.71 -10.89
N TYR A 55 2.26 -3.65 -9.61
CA TYR A 55 2.26 -2.39 -8.86
C TYR A 55 3.67 -1.87 -8.57
N LEU A 56 4.65 -2.75 -8.33
CA LEU A 56 6.04 -2.33 -8.14
C LEU A 56 6.61 -1.69 -9.41
N GLU A 57 6.27 -2.22 -10.58
CA GLU A 57 6.64 -1.63 -11.87
C GLU A 57 5.88 -0.34 -12.15
N ALA A 58 4.57 -0.31 -11.93
CA ALA A 58 3.72 0.87 -12.14
C ALA A 58 4.11 2.06 -11.25
N SER A 59 4.56 1.79 -10.03
CA SER A 59 5.04 2.82 -9.10
C SER A 59 6.38 3.44 -9.49
N ARG A 60 7.13 2.82 -10.42
CA ARG A 60 8.50 3.22 -10.73
C ARG A 60 8.52 4.60 -11.42
N GLY A 61 9.07 5.60 -10.72
CA GLY A 61 9.15 6.97 -11.22
C GLY A 61 7.91 7.81 -10.91
N ALA A 62 6.98 7.31 -10.09
CA ALA A 62 5.86 8.11 -9.60
C ALA A 62 6.38 9.24 -8.69
N GLY A 63 6.05 10.49 -9.04
CA GLY A 63 6.36 11.65 -8.20
C GLY A 63 5.41 11.81 -7.00
N THR A 64 4.26 11.14 -7.02
CA THR A 64 3.26 11.18 -5.94
C THR A 64 2.46 9.87 -5.96
N ILE A 65 2.22 9.28 -4.78
CA ILE A 65 1.36 8.10 -4.61
C ILE A 65 0.24 8.50 -3.66
N LYS A 66 -1.02 8.36 -4.11
CA LYS A 66 -2.18 8.59 -3.26
C LYS A 66 -2.59 7.29 -2.58
N VAL A 67 -2.18 7.14 -1.33
CA VAL A 67 -2.31 5.87 -0.57
C VAL A 67 -3.76 5.43 -0.42
N ASN A 68 -4.70 6.35 -0.20
CA ASN A 68 -6.12 6.02 -0.07
C ASN A 68 -6.69 5.35 -1.34
N PHE A 69 -6.39 5.88 -2.53
CA PHE A 69 -6.81 5.26 -3.79
C PHE A 69 -6.11 3.93 -4.03
N PHE A 70 -4.85 3.82 -3.65
CA PHE A 70 -4.12 2.55 -3.75
C PHE A 70 -4.71 1.48 -2.82
N ILE A 71 -5.20 1.87 -1.64
CA ILE A 71 -5.93 0.96 -0.74
C ILE A 71 -7.21 0.45 -1.41
N GLU A 72 -7.97 1.32 -2.07
CA GLU A 72 -9.18 0.96 -2.83
C GLU A 72 -8.87 0.06 -4.02
N ASP A 73 -7.82 0.36 -4.79
CA ASP A 73 -7.41 -0.45 -5.94
C ASP A 73 -7.04 -1.89 -5.52
N LEU A 74 -6.51 -2.07 -4.30
CA LEU A 74 -6.17 -3.38 -3.76
C LEU A 74 -7.36 -4.10 -3.07
N TRP A 75 -8.57 -3.55 -3.11
CA TRP A 75 -9.72 -4.16 -2.45
C TRP A 75 -10.19 -5.46 -3.11
N ASP A 76 -10.05 -5.53 -4.44
CA ASP A 76 -10.48 -6.67 -5.26
C ASP A 76 -9.45 -7.81 -5.34
N TYR A 77 -8.31 -7.66 -4.65
CA TYR A 77 -7.19 -8.62 -4.63
C TYR A 77 -7.02 -9.35 -3.29
#